data_AF-A0A955BU85-F1
#
_entry.id   AF-A0A955BU85-F1
#
_cell.length_a   1.000
_cell.length_b   1.000
_cell.length_c   1.000
_cell.angle_alpha   90.00
_cell.angle_beta   90.00
_cell.angle_gamma   90.00
#
_symmetry.space_group_name_H-M   'P 1'
#
loop_
_entity.id
_entity.type
_entity.pdbx_description
1 polymer ?
#
loop_
_entity_poly.entity_id
_entity_poly.type
_entity_poly.pdbx_seq_one_letter_code
_entity_poly.pdbx_strand_id
1 'polypeptide(L)'
;MYKIRTSLLLAACGVATMHAGALQGQTLITDFNTFFENELYASWASLDAVIDSGPDSYSVTATGYGSNYTYIGALGILGAGNTHVELDVTLSGPPEADGLLGPIVTLVDADGSNYNFAWYGQLLGHHVLTQSVSAPTWISAPGTTPGLDLDNLLHMHLQLDPGGFGTMGAYTVAFNNLNLIEVPTAPGDFDEDGDVDGADFLIWQRGGSPLPGSVDDLQAWQANFGTTAPLIAAAPEPGAIGLILLAGLFALRLRRFTGA
;
A
#
# COMPACT_ATOMS: atom_id res chain seq x y z
N MET A 1 -11.87 28.86 -69.58
CA MET A 1 -12.61 28.85 -68.30
C MET A 1 -12.15 27.65 -67.48
N TYR A 2 -11.33 27.90 -66.47
CA TYR A 2 -10.64 26.89 -65.66
C TYR A 2 -11.54 26.42 -64.51
N LYS A 3 -11.79 25.12 -64.37
CA LYS A 3 -12.51 24.54 -63.21
C LYS A 3 -11.48 24.20 -62.13
N ILE A 4 -11.46 24.98 -61.05
CA ILE A 4 -10.71 24.67 -59.83
C ILE A 4 -11.56 23.71 -59.00
N ARG A 5 -11.03 22.52 -58.71
CA ARG A 5 -11.61 21.57 -57.75
C ARG A 5 -11.03 21.89 -56.38
N THR A 6 -11.88 22.28 -55.44
CA THR A 6 -11.50 22.46 -54.03
C THR A 6 -11.62 21.10 -53.33
N SER A 7 -10.48 20.48 -53.00
CA SER A 7 -10.43 19.29 -52.16
C SER A 7 -10.40 19.74 -50.69
N LEU A 8 -11.44 19.44 -49.92
CA LEU A 8 -11.38 19.52 -48.45
C LEU A 8 -10.56 18.32 -47.95
N LEU A 9 -9.36 18.57 -47.42
CA LEU A 9 -8.72 17.62 -46.50
C LEU A 9 -9.38 17.78 -45.13
N LEU A 10 -10.11 16.75 -44.69
CA LEU A 10 -10.47 16.59 -43.28
C LEU A 10 -9.22 16.10 -42.54
N ALA A 11 -8.58 16.97 -41.76
CA ALA A 11 -7.59 16.53 -40.79
C ALA A 11 -8.33 15.91 -39.60
N ALA A 12 -8.33 14.58 -39.52
CA ALA A 12 -8.78 13.88 -38.34
C ALA A 12 -7.71 14.04 -37.24
N CYS A 13 -7.89 15.02 -36.35
CA CYS A 13 -7.21 15.03 -35.07
C CYS A 13 -7.79 13.88 -34.23
N GLY A 14 -7.12 12.73 -34.26
CA GLY A 14 -7.35 11.69 -33.26
C GLY A 14 -6.94 12.23 -31.90
N VAL A 15 -7.93 12.61 -31.09
CA VAL A 15 -7.72 12.80 -29.66
C VAL A 15 -7.50 11.41 -29.09
N ALA A 16 -6.25 11.02 -28.90
CA ALA A 16 -5.91 9.92 -28.02
C ALA A 16 -6.34 10.36 -26.61
N THR A 17 -7.48 9.88 -26.14
CA THR A 17 -7.82 9.92 -24.72
C THR A 17 -6.83 9.01 -24.01
N MET A 18 -5.68 9.57 -23.62
CA MET A 18 -4.86 8.97 -22.59
C MET A 18 -5.72 8.99 -21.33
N HIS A 19 -6.20 7.82 -20.94
CA HIS A 19 -6.82 7.66 -19.63
C HIS A 19 -5.68 7.76 -18.62
N ALA A 20 -5.36 8.97 -18.19
CA ALA A 20 -4.74 9.14 -16.89
C ALA A 20 -5.81 8.66 -15.90
N GLY A 21 -5.66 7.43 -15.40
CA GLY A 21 -6.42 6.99 -14.24
C GLY A 21 -6.20 8.02 -13.14
N ALA A 22 -7.28 8.51 -12.53
CA ALA A 22 -7.11 9.29 -11.32
C ALA A 22 -6.47 8.37 -10.28
N LEU A 23 -5.34 8.78 -9.71
CA LEU A 23 -4.69 8.08 -8.62
C LEU A 23 -5.73 7.85 -7.52
N GLN A 24 -5.85 6.61 -7.04
CA GLN A 24 -6.75 6.32 -5.92
C GLN A 24 -6.10 6.91 -4.65
N GLY A 25 -6.90 7.52 -3.78
CA GLY A 25 -6.41 7.88 -2.45
C GLY A 25 -6.04 6.61 -1.66
N GLN A 26 -5.22 6.77 -0.62
CA GLN A 26 -4.92 5.75 0.37
C GLN A 26 -6.18 4.95 0.77
N THR A 27 -6.12 3.62 0.64
CA THR A 27 -7.17 2.71 1.11
C THR A 27 -6.77 2.16 2.47
N LEU A 28 -7.52 2.54 3.51
CA LEU A 28 -7.32 2.03 4.88
C LEU A 28 -7.71 0.55 4.96
N ILE A 29 -6.80 -0.30 5.46
CA ILE A 29 -7.14 -1.66 5.89
C ILE A 29 -7.58 -1.62 7.35
N THR A 30 -6.75 -1.06 8.23
CA THR A 30 -7.09 -0.84 9.63
C THR A 30 -6.20 0.24 10.25
N ASP A 31 -6.78 1.05 11.12
CA ASP A 31 -6.09 2.03 11.97
C ASP A 31 -5.73 1.44 13.35
N PHE A 32 -5.96 0.14 13.52
CA PHE A 32 -5.79 -0.61 14.77
C PHE A 32 -6.60 -0.10 15.97
N ASN A 33 -7.55 0.80 15.74
CA ASN A 33 -8.47 1.28 16.76
C ASN A 33 -9.55 0.24 17.00
N THR A 34 -9.75 -0.20 18.25
CA THR A 34 -10.68 -1.30 18.60
C THR A 34 -10.40 -2.60 17.84
N PHE A 35 -9.14 -2.85 17.51
CA PHE A 35 -8.73 -4.01 16.75
C PHE A 35 -8.69 -5.28 17.60
N PHE A 36 -9.32 -6.34 17.14
CA PHE A 36 -9.30 -7.65 17.79
C PHE A 36 -8.93 -8.72 16.76
N GLU A 37 -7.89 -9.48 17.05
CA GLU A 37 -7.55 -10.67 16.29
C GLU A 37 -8.61 -11.78 16.47
N ASN A 38 -8.69 -12.67 15.48
CA ASN A 38 -9.49 -13.89 15.61
C ASN A 38 -8.73 -15.00 16.32
N GLU A 39 -7.41 -15.08 16.11
CA GLU A 39 -6.55 -16.08 16.74
C GLU A 39 -5.11 -15.56 16.88
N LEU A 40 -4.40 -16.07 17.89
CA LEU A 40 -2.97 -15.82 18.14
C LEU A 40 -2.20 -17.12 17.95
N TYR A 41 -0.94 -17.02 17.50
CA TYR A 41 -0.06 -18.16 17.30
C TYR A 41 1.36 -17.94 17.84
N ALA A 42 2.09 -19.05 17.97
CA ALA A 42 3.46 -19.10 18.43
C ALA A 42 3.65 -18.31 19.74
N SER A 43 4.62 -17.39 19.82
CA SER A 43 4.87 -16.65 21.06
C SER A 43 3.72 -15.76 21.49
N TRP A 44 2.91 -15.24 20.56
CA TRP A 44 1.79 -14.35 20.88
C TRP A 44 0.62 -15.08 21.56
N ALA A 45 0.50 -16.40 21.36
CA ALA A 45 -0.47 -17.24 22.07
C ALA A 45 0.04 -17.75 23.42
N SER A 46 1.29 -17.44 23.79
CA SER A 46 1.86 -17.89 25.06
C SER A 46 1.29 -17.10 26.23
N LEU A 47 1.35 -17.70 27.43
CA LEU A 47 0.92 -17.02 28.66
C LEU A 47 1.83 -15.85 29.06
N ASP A 48 3.03 -15.78 28.48
CA ASP A 48 4.02 -14.74 28.75
C ASP A 48 3.88 -13.55 27.79
N ALA A 49 3.05 -13.68 26.74
CA ALA A 49 2.75 -12.57 25.85
C ALA A 49 1.74 -11.60 26.49
N VAL A 50 1.93 -10.32 26.22
CA VAL A 50 1.01 -9.25 26.61
C VAL A 50 0.45 -8.61 25.35
N ILE A 51 -0.85 -8.77 25.15
CA ILE A 51 -1.60 -8.11 24.08
C ILE A 51 -2.34 -6.93 24.71
N ASP A 52 -2.02 -5.72 24.26
CA ASP A 52 -2.75 -4.51 24.62
C ASP A 52 -3.60 -4.10 23.42
N SER A 53 -4.89 -4.43 23.49
CA SER A 53 -5.91 -4.05 22.50
C SER A 53 -6.92 -3.13 23.17
N GLY A 54 -7.08 -1.93 22.60
CA GLY A 54 -7.92 -0.88 23.14
C GLY A 54 -8.53 0.00 22.05
N PRO A 55 -9.27 1.06 22.47
CA PRO A 55 -9.92 1.97 21.54
C PRO A 55 -8.98 2.63 20.55
N ASP A 56 -7.73 2.88 20.96
CA ASP A 56 -6.76 3.67 20.20
C ASP A 56 -5.39 2.97 20.10
N SER A 57 -5.33 1.66 20.33
CA SER A 57 -4.06 0.94 20.42
C SER A 57 -4.19 -0.54 20.13
N TYR A 58 -3.22 -1.07 19.38
CA TYR A 58 -2.91 -2.48 19.33
C TYR A 58 -1.41 -2.69 19.46
N SER A 59 -0.97 -3.35 20.54
CA SER A 59 0.43 -3.72 20.70
C SER A 59 0.60 -5.12 21.27
N VAL A 60 1.71 -5.74 20.90
CA VAL A 60 2.07 -7.07 21.35
C VAL A 60 3.47 -7.03 21.93
N THR A 61 3.59 -7.48 23.19
CA THR A 61 4.88 -7.75 23.83
C THR A 61 5.08 -9.25 23.95
N ALA A 62 6.14 -9.79 23.34
CA ALA A 62 6.40 -11.23 23.32
C ALA A 62 7.89 -11.55 23.17
N THR A 63 8.28 -12.81 23.46
CA THR A 63 9.63 -13.34 23.24
C THR A 63 9.57 -14.42 22.15
N GLY A 64 10.39 -14.26 21.09
CA GLY A 64 10.39 -15.17 19.94
C GLY A 64 9.35 -14.80 18.87
N TYR A 65 9.42 -15.51 17.74
CA TYR A 65 8.46 -15.30 16.64
C TYR A 65 7.02 -15.48 17.11
N GLY A 66 6.16 -14.57 16.70
CA GLY A 66 4.73 -14.63 16.99
C GLY A 66 3.90 -13.95 15.91
N SER A 67 2.64 -14.35 15.84
CA SER A 67 1.71 -13.86 14.84
C SER A 67 0.27 -13.94 15.31
N ASN A 68 -0.60 -13.23 14.60
CA ASN A 68 -2.04 -13.38 14.71
C ASN A 68 -2.66 -13.83 13.38
N TYR A 69 -3.96 -14.05 13.41
CA TYR A 69 -4.81 -14.16 12.23
C TYR A 69 -6.07 -13.33 12.45
N THR A 70 -6.45 -12.57 11.43
CA THR A 70 -7.64 -11.72 11.46
C THR A 70 -8.40 -11.82 10.16
N TYR A 71 -9.70 -12.04 10.27
CA TYR A 71 -10.65 -11.98 9.18
C TYR A 71 -11.01 -10.52 8.90
N ILE A 72 -10.67 -10.07 7.69
CA ILE A 72 -10.92 -8.71 7.20
C ILE A 72 -11.93 -8.66 6.06
N GLY A 73 -12.43 -9.81 5.59
CA GLY A 73 -13.38 -9.88 4.48
C GLY A 73 -14.72 -9.16 4.73
N ALA A 74 -15.08 -8.89 5.98
CA ALA A 74 -16.27 -8.11 6.31
C ALA A 74 -16.06 -6.58 6.13
N LEU A 75 -14.82 -6.11 5.98
CA LEU A 75 -14.50 -4.69 5.86
C LEU A 75 -14.83 -4.12 4.48
N GLY A 76 -14.96 -4.96 3.46
CA GLY A 76 -15.27 -4.52 2.09
C GLY A 76 -14.21 -3.59 1.52
N ILE A 77 -12.94 -3.90 1.76
CA ILE A 77 -11.78 -3.13 1.27
C ILE A 77 -11.80 -3.08 -0.26
N LEU A 78 -11.77 -1.87 -0.81
CA LEU A 78 -11.67 -1.62 -2.26
C LEU A 78 -10.28 -1.06 -2.54
N GLY A 79 -9.31 -1.96 -2.66
CA GLY A 79 -7.89 -1.64 -2.76
C GLY A 79 -7.35 -1.53 -4.18
N ALA A 80 -8.11 -1.90 -5.21
CA ALA A 80 -7.61 -1.90 -6.58
C ALA A 80 -7.09 -0.52 -7.02
N GLY A 81 -5.92 -0.53 -7.65
CA GLY A 81 -5.19 0.67 -8.08
C GLY A 81 -4.07 1.09 -7.13
N ASN A 82 -4.10 0.66 -5.87
CA ASN A 82 -2.95 0.81 -4.99
C ASN A 82 -1.82 -0.15 -5.39
N THR A 83 -0.59 0.29 -5.20
CA THR A 83 0.63 -0.42 -5.63
C THR A 83 1.46 -0.93 -4.45
N HIS A 84 1.21 -0.44 -3.24
CA HIS A 84 2.04 -0.72 -2.08
C HIS A 84 1.21 -1.04 -0.83
N VAL A 85 1.79 -1.88 0.02
CA VAL A 85 1.41 -1.98 1.43
C VAL A 85 2.24 -0.98 2.21
N GLU A 86 1.57 -0.19 3.06
CA GLU A 86 2.21 0.72 4.01
C GLU A 86 1.82 0.33 5.43
N LEU A 87 2.81 0.00 6.25
CA LEU A 87 2.66 -0.39 7.64
C LEU A 87 3.31 0.67 8.55
N ASP A 88 2.53 1.36 9.35
CA ASP A 88 3.02 2.22 10.42
C ASP A 88 3.11 1.42 11.74
N VAL A 89 4.32 1.32 12.29
CA VAL A 89 4.60 0.59 13.53
C VAL A 89 5.55 1.35 14.44
N THR A 90 5.51 1.01 15.73
CA THR A 90 6.53 1.40 16.70
C THR A 90 7.13 0.17 17.35
N LEU A 91 8.44 0.03 17.22
CA LEU A 91 9.21 -1.09 17.72
C LEU A 91 9.96 -0.68 18.99
N SER A 92 9.84 -1.49 20.03
CA SER A 92 10.46 -1.24 21.33
C SER A 92 11.02 -2.53 21.92
N GLY A 93 12.02 -2.40 22.78
CA GLY A 93 12.71 -3.53 23.37
C GLY A 93 13.96 -3.08 24.11
N PRO A 94 14.72 -4.01 24.69
CA PRO A 94 16.03 -3.70 25.24
C PRO A 94 17.03 -3.39 24.10
N PRO A 95 18.17 -2.73 24.37
CA PRO A 95 19.13 -2.34 23.33
C PRO A 95 19.64 -3.50 22.45
N GLU A 96 19.65 -4.72 22.98
CA GLU A 96 20.03 -5.93 22.26
C GLU A 96 19.07 -6.32 21.14
N ALA A 97 17.85 -5.77 21.12
CA ALA A 97 16.86 -5.98 20.06
C ALA A 97 17.07 -5.04 18.86
N ASP A 98 17.87 -3.99 19.02
CA ASP A 98 18.03 -2.93 18.02
C ASP A 98 18.65 -3.47 16.72
N GLY A 99 17.96 -3.23 15.60
CA GLY A 99 18.38 -3.71 14.29
C GLY A 99 18.11 -5.20 14.05
N LEU A 100 17.28 -5.85 14.87
CA LEU A 100 16.97 -7.29 14.76
C LEU A 100 15.48 -7.60 14.57
N LEU A 101 14.59 -6.65 14.86
CA LEU A 101 13.15 -6.88 14.79
C LEU A 101 12.65 -6.83 13.35
N GLY A 102 11.81 -7.80 12.98
CA GLY A 102 11.24 -7.91 11.64
C GLY A 102 9.72 -7.98 11.66
N PRO A 103 9.00 -6.85 11.53
CA PRO A 103 7.56 -6.85 11.29
C PRO A 103 7.23 -7.53 9.97
N ILE A 104 6.13 -8.30 9.97
CA ILE A 104 5.61 -8.97 8.77
C ILE A 104 4.12 -8.75 8.70
N VAL A 105 3.63 -8.37 7.51
CA VAL A 105 2.22 -8.37 7.16
C VAL A 105 1.98 -9.44 6.10
N THR A 106 1.00 -10.31 6.33
CA THR A 106 0.47 -11.18 5.29
C THR A 106 -0.90 -10.70 4.90
N LEU A 107 -1.12 -10.50 3.60
CA LEU A 107 -2.45 -10.30 3.03
C LEU A 107 -2.88 -11.56 2.29
N VAL A 108 -4.13 -11.97 2.50
CA VAL A 108 -4.71 -13.17 1.88
C VAL A 108 -5.99 -12.78 1.16
N ASP A 109 -6.03 -13.02 -0.14
CA ASP A 109 -7.20 -12.74 -0.97
C ASP A 109 -8.17 -13.93 -1.06
N ALA A 110 -9.22 -13.77 -1.86
CA ALA A 110 -10.34 -14.70 -1.94
C ALA A 110 -9.97 -16.09 -2.44
N ASP A 111 -8.86 -16.23 -3.17
CA ASP A 111 -8.42 -17.52 -3.68
C ASP A 111 -7.35 -18.19 -2.80
N GLY A 112 -7.03 -17.55 -1.67
CA GLY A 112 -6.17 -18.09 -0.63
C GLY A 112 -4.69 -17.81 -0.84
N SER A 113 -4.33 -16.96 -1.80
CA SER A 113 -2.94 -16.57 -2.03
C SER A 113 -2.42 -15.75 -0.85
N ASN A 114 -1.31 -16.16 -0.23
CA ASN A 114 -0.73 -15.43 0.90
C ASN A 114 0.49 -14.63 0.42
N TYR A 115 0.35 -13.31 0.40
CA TYR A 115 1.43 -12.39 0.06
C TYR A 115 2.03 -11.84 1.34
N ASN A 116 3.33 -12.06 1.55
CA ASN A 116 4.01 -11.71 2.79
C ASN A 116 5.01 -10.58 2.55
N PHE A 117 4.82 -9.49 3.27
CA PHE A 117 5.63 -8.27 3.24
C PHE A 117 6.41 -8.23 4.54
N ALA A 118 7.74 -8.27 4.47
CA ALA A 118 8.58 -8.46 5.64
C ALA A 118 9.74 -7.48 5.63
N TRP A 119 9.87 -6.75 6.73
CA TRP A 119 10.89 -5.73 6.91
C TRP A 119 11.83 -6.15 8.03
N TYR A 120 12.79 -7.02 7.73
CA TYR A 120 13.73 -7.53 8.73
C TYR A 120 14.75 -6.47 9.18
N GLY A 121 15.25 -6.62 10.41
CA GLY A 121 16.40 -5.86 10.90
C GLY A 121 16.12 -4.39 11.19
N GLN A 122 14.88 -4.06 11.54
CA GLN A 122 14.50 -2.69 11.89
C GLN A 122 15.12 -2.26 13.21
N LEU A 123 15.52 -0.99 13.25
CA LEU A 123 15.93 -0.32 14.48
C LEU A 123 14.74 -0.16 15.43
N LEU A 124 15.00 0.06 16.72
CA LEU A 124 13.96 0.49 17.65
C LEU A 124 13.48 1.89 17.27
N GLY A 125 12.19 2.17 17.46
CA GLY A 125 11.57 3.45 17.14
C GLY A 125 10.33 3.33 16.27
N HIS A 126 9.86 4.49 15.78
CA HIS A 126 8.72 4.62 14.88
C HIS A 126 9.18 4.45 13.43
N HIS A 127 8.40 3.70 12.65
CA HIS A 127 8.67 3.41 11.24
C HIS A 127 7.38 3.46 10.43
N VAL A 128 7.48 3.99 9.21
CA VAL A 128 6.49 3.79 8.15
C VAL A 128 7.17 2.91 7.11
N LEU A 129 6.73 1.66 7.04
CA LEU A 129 7.34 0.60 6.26
C LEU A 129 6.51 0.36 5.00
N THR A 130 7.13 0.53 3.84
CA THR A 130 6.45 0.44 2.55
C THR A 130 7.04 -0.71 1.73
N GLN A 131 6.20 -1.44 1.00
CA GLN A 131 6.64 -2.49 0.07
C GLN A 131 5.63 -2.70 -1.06
N SER A 132 6.12 -2.90 -2.29
CA SER A 132 5.28 -3.13 -3.47
C SER A 132 4.46 -4.42 -3.35
N VAL A 133 3.16 -4.34 -3.66
CA VAL A 133 2.24 -5.50 -3.66
C VAL A 133 2.60 -6.53 -4.74
N SER A 134 3.31 -6.10 -5.78
CA SER A 134 3.75 -6.95 -6.89
C SER A 134 5.06 -7.69 -6.58
N ALA A 135 5.80 -7.24 -5.57
CA ALA A 135 7.07 -7.79 -5.12
C ALA A 135 7.05 -8.12 -3.60
N PRO A 136 6.16 -9.03 -3.14
CA PRO A 136 6.18 -9.49 -1.76
C PRO A 136 7.52 -10.21 -1.47
N THR A 137 7.92 -10.23 -0.20
CA THR A 137 9.14 -10.92 0.22
C THR A 137 9.06 -12.42 -0.07
N TRP A 138 7.87 -13.01 0.11
CA TRP A 138 7.55 -14.33 -0.43
C TRP A 138 6.04 -14.52 -0.60
N ILE A 139 5.67 -15.43 -1.50
CA ILE A 139 4.30 -15.92 -1.67
C ILE A 139 4.22 -17.32 -1.08
N SER A 140 3.24 -17.55 -0.21
CA SER A 140 2.88 -18.88 0.29
C SER A 140 1.49 -19.28 -0.22
N ALA A 141 1.27 -20.58 -0.41
CA ALA A 141 0.00 -21.13 -0.91
C ALA A 141 -0.55 -20.37 -2.14
N PRO A 142 0.17 -20.35 -3.29
CA PRO A 142 -0.30 -19.63 -4.46
C PRO A 142 -1.68 -20.15 -4.87
N GLY A 143 -2.63 -19.24 -4.99
CA GLY A 143 -4.00 -19.52 -5.36
C GLY A 143 -4.16 -19.80 -6.85
N THR A 144 -5.38 -19.64 -7.33
CA THR A 144 -5.77 -20.00 -8.71
C THR A 144 -5.58 -18.86 -9.71
N THR A 145 -5.51 -17.63 -9.23
CA THR A 145 -5.38 -16.40 -10.00
C THR A 145 -4.01 -15.78 -9.69
N PRO A 146 -3.19 -15.47 -10.70
CA PRO A 146 -1.94 -14.75 -10.47
C PRO A 146 -2.19 -13.34 -9.90
N GLY A 147 -1.37 -12.92 -8.94
CA GLY A 147 -1.51 -11.62 -8.27
C GLY A 147 -2.19 -11.71 -6.90
N LEU A 148 -2.28 -10.56 -6.21
CA LEU A 148 -3.06 -10.39 -4.99
C LEU A 148 -4.29 -9.54 -5.34
N ASP A 149 -5.48 -10.06 -5.13
CA ASP A 149 -6.72 -9.33 -5.37
C ASP A 149 -7.03 -8.38 -4.20
N LEU A 150 -6.63 -7.11 -4.36
CA LEU A 150 -6.79 -6.05 -3.36
C LEU A 150 -8.25 -5.61 -3.14
N ASP A 151 -9.18 -5.97 -4.01
CA ASP A 151 -10.62 -5.72 -3.81
C ASP A 151 -11.29 -6.85 -3.03
N ASN A 152 -10.62 -8.00 -2.86
CA ASN A 152 -11.18 -9.19 -2.25
C ASN A 152 -10.24 -9.81 -1.21
N LEU A 153 -9.68 -8.97 -0.33
CA LEU A 153 -8.92 -9.44 0.84
C LEU A 153 -9.85 -10.11 1.86
N LEU A 154 -9.53 -11.35 2.24
CA LEU A 154 -10.29 -12.12 3.23
C LEU A 154 -9.63 -12.15 4.60
N HIS A 155 -8.31 -12.29 4.63
CA HIS A 155 -7.57 -12.43 5.87
C HIS A 155 -6.29 -11.60 5.85
N MET A 156 -5.83 -11.28 7.04
CA MET A 156 -4.48 -10.81 7.24
C MET A 156 -3.83 -11.47 8.45
N HIS A 157 -2.51 -11.48 8.43
CA HIS A 157 -1.69 -11.82 9.58
C HIS A 157 -0.76 -10.66 9.88
N LEU A 158 -0.72 -10.24 11.14
CA LEU A 158 0.37 -9.46 11.68
C LEU A 158 1.34 -10.41 12.37
N GLN A 159 2.63 -10.16 12.20
CA GLN A 159 3.67 -10.99 12.77
C GLN A 159 4.87 -10.15 13.15
N LEU A 160 5.68 -10.69 14.05
CA LEU A 160 7.03 -10.20 14.27
C LEU A 160 8.00 -11.36 14.39
N ASP A 161 9.02 -11.34 13.54
CA ASP A 161 10.20 -12.19 13.64
C ASP A 161 11.36 -11.39 14.25
N PRO A 162 11.76 -11.67 15.50
CA PRO A 162 12.88 -10.99 16.15
C PRO A 162 14.25 -11.52 15.68
N GLY A 163 14.30 -12.44 14.72
CA GLY A 163 15.52 -13.05 14.22
C GLY A 163 16.37 -13.66 15.36
N GLY A 164 17.65 -13.29 15.41
CA GLY A 164 18.58 -13.74 16.45
C GLY A 164 18.21 -13.29 17.87
N PHE A 165 17.43 -12.21 18.02
CA PHE A 165 16.99 -11.71 19.32
C PHE A 165 15.91 -12.58 19.98
N GLY A 166 15.22 -13.44 19.21
CA GLY A 166 14.02 -14.16 19.66
C GLY A 166 14.16 -15.05 20.90
N THR A 167 15.38 -15.40 21.31
CA THR A 167 15.64 -16.17 22.53
C THR A 167 16.28 -15.35 23.65
N MET A 168 16.56 -14.06 23.40
CA MET A 168 17.34 -13.18 24.27
C MET A 168 16.45 -12.29 25.15
N GLY A 169 15.22 -12.00 24.72
CA GLY A 169 14.28 -11.21 25.51
C GLY A 169 12.99 -10.88 24.78
N ALA A 170 12.15 -10.11 25.45
CA ALA A 170 10.89 -9.63 24.90
C ALA A 170 11.11 -8.36 24.06
N TYR A 171 10.37 -8.27 22.96
CA TYR A 171 10.14 -7.04 22.20
C TYR A 171 8.70 -6.58 22.42
N THR A 172 8.42 -5.33 22.03
CA THR A 172 7.08 -4.81 21.83
C THR A 172 6.95 -4.29 20.40
N VAL A 173 5.89 -4.67 19.71
CA VAL A 173 5.45 -4.03 18.46
C VAL A 173 4.09 -3.39 18.70
N ALA A 174 4.01 -2.08 18.49
CA ALA A 174 2.75 -1.36 18.39
C ALA A 174 2.41 -1.15 16.92
N PHE A 175 1.22 -1.56 16.52
CA PHE A 175 0.69 -1.35 15.18
C PHE A 175 -0.17 -0.10 15.19
N ASN A 176 0.18 0.86 14.34
CA ASN A 176 -0.44 2.19 14.33
C ASN A 176 -1.37 2.37 13.14
N ASN A 177 -0.99 1.86 11.97
CA ASN A 177 -1.81 1.93 10.76
C ASN A 177 -1.39 0.89 9.72
N LEU A 178 -2.34 0.40 8.94
CA LEU A 178 -2.08 -0.46 7.79
C LEU A 178 -2.93 0.01 6.61
N ASN A 179 -2.26 0.37 5.52
CA ASN A 179 -2.88 0.89 4.31
C ASN A 179 -2.42 0.16 3.06
N LEU A 180 -3.25 0.29 2.05
CA LEU A 180 -2.82 0.21 0.66
C LEU A 180 -2.66 1.64 0.15
N ILE A 181 -1.53 1.92 -0.50
CA ILE A 181 -1.25 3.23 -1.08
C ILE A 181 -0.81 3.08 -2.54
N GLU A 182 -0.99 4.14 -3.29
CA GLU A 182 -0.34 4.31 -4.57
C GLU A 182 0.93 5.13 -4.37
N VAL A 183 2.08 4.50 -4.63
CA VAL A 183 3.37 5.21 -4.69
C VAL A 183 3.59 5.63 -6.13
N PRO A 184 3.71 6.94 -6.42
CA PRO A 184 4.03 7.40 -7.77
C PRO A 184 5.43 6.93 -8.13
N THR A 185 5.59 6.30 -9.30
CA THR A 185 6.90 5.88 -9.78
C THR A 185 7.53 6.94 -10.67
N ALA A 186 8.85 7.11 -10.56
CA ALA A 186 9.64 7.97 -11.45
C ALA A 186 10.33 7.13 -12.55
N PRO A 187 10.69 7.71 -13.71
CA PRO A 187 11.52 6.98 -14.66
C PRO A 187 12.86 6.58 -14.02
N GLY A 188 13.16 5.29 -13.98
CA GLY A 188 14.37 4.77 -13.34
C GLY A 188 14.16 4.15 -11.95
N ASP A 189 12.96 4.33 -11.37
CA ASP A 189 12.46 3.61 -10.20
C ASP A 189 11.93 2.24 -10.68
N PHE A 190 12.69 1.20 -10.41
CA PHE A 190 12.51 -0.15 -10.93
C PHE A 190 12.06 -1.16 -9.86
N ASP A 191 12.22 -0.90 -8.56
CA ASP A 191 11.46 -1.61 -7.52
C ASP A 191 10.14 -0.92 -7.14
N GLU A 192 9.84 0.23 -7.74
CA GLU A 192 8.62 1.01 -7.56
C GLU A 192 8.48 1.60 -6.16
N ASP A 193 9.57 1.71 -5.38
CA ASP A 193 9.52 2.10 -3.98
C ASP A 193 9.38 3.63 -3.76
N GLY A 194 9.35 4.39 -4.84
CA GLY A 194 9.13 5.83 -4.84
C GLY A 194 10.41 6.65 -4.81
N ASP A 195 11.59 6.03 -4.86
CA ASP A 195 12.83 6.73 -5.15
C ASP A 195 13.62 6.10 -6.32
N VAL A 196 14.78 6.67 -6.62
CA VAL A 196 15.65 6.19 -7.69
C VAL A 196 17.07 6.09 -7.13
N ASP A 197 17.49 4.90 -6.74
CA ASP A 197 18.67 4.67 -5.93
C ASP A 197 19.53 3.46 -6.39
N GLY A 198 20.39 2.93 -5.51
CA GLY A 198 21.24 1.80 -5.84
C GLY A 198 20.51 0.47 -6.01
N ALA A 199 19.36 0.28 -5.37
CA ALA A 199 18.53 -0.91 -5.48
C ALA A 199 17.95 -1.04 -6.89
N ASP A 200 17.45 0.05 -7.46
CA ASP A 200 17.00 0.12 -8.86
C ASP A 200 18.10 -0.28 -9.83
N PHE A 201 19.30 0.25 -9.62
CA PHE A 201 20.43 -0.06 -10.49
C PHE A 201 20.72 -1.56 -10.51
N LEU A 202 20.63 -2.22 -9.35
CA LEU A 202 20.81 -3.68 -9.25
C LEU A 202 19.67 -4.45 -9.94
N ILE A 203 18.44 -3.92 -9.95
CA ILE A 203 17.31 -4.50 -10.69
C ILE A 203 17.58 -4.41 -12.19
N TRP A 204 17.98 -3.23 -12.69
CA TRP A 204 18.38 -3.06 -14.08
C TRP A 204 19.53 -4.00 -14.49
N GLN A 205 20.59 -4.10 -13.67
CA GLN A 205 21.73 -4.99 -13.95
C GLN A 205 21.33 -6.47 -14.07
N ARG A 206 20.29 -6.88 -13.35
CA ARG A 206 19.75 -8.25 -13.38
C ARG A 206 18.70 -8.45 -14.46
N GLY A 207 18.41 -7.43 -15.27
CA GLY A 207 17.41 -7.48 -16.34
C GLY A 207 15.97 -7.40 -15.84
N GLY A 208 15.75 -6.86 -14.63
CA GLY A 208 14.42 -6.66 -14.05
C GLY A 208 13.79 -5.31 -14.38
N SER A 209 14.48 -4.43 -15.11
CA SER A 209 13.89 -3.18 -15.60
C SER A 209 12.88 -3.44 -16.73
N PRO A 210 11.98 -2.48 -17.04
CA PRO A 210 10.93 -2.67 -18.06
C PRO A 210 11.43 -3.15 -19.42
N LEU A 211 12.63 -2.71 -19.84
CA LEU A 211 13.35 -3.18 -21.01
C LEU A 211 14.68 -3.80 -20.57
N PRO A 212 14.72 -5.13 -20.35
CA PRO A 212 15.88 -5.82 -19.79
C PRO A 212 17.20 -5.50 -20.52
N GLY A 213 18.15 -4.91 -19.80
CA GLY A 213 19.48 -4.56 -20.31
C GLY A 213 19.50 -3.38 -21.29
N SER A 214 18.41 -2.60 -21.37
CA SER A 214 18.32 -1.44 -22.24
C SER A 214 19.21 -0.28 -21.76
N VAL A 215 19.81 0.43 -22.72
CA VAL A 215 20.52 1.68 -22.45
C VAL A 215 19.53 2.80 -22.08
N ASP A 216 18.31 2.76 -22.59
CA ASP A 216 17.28 3.77 -22.29
C ASP A 216 16.86 3.71 -20.82
N ASP A 217 16.68 2.50 -20.28
CA ASP A 217 16.37 2.29 -18.85
C ASP A 217 17.54 2.76 -17.97
N LEU A 218 18.78 2.43 -18.36
CA LEU A 218 19.96 2.92 -17.66
C LEU A 218 20.02 4.45 -17.67
N GLN A 219 19.69 5.08 -18.80
CA GLN A 219 19.65 6.55 -18.90
C GLN A 219 18.54 7.15 -18.04
N ALA A 220 17.37 6.51 -17.96
CA ALA A 220 16.30 6.93 -17.08
C ALA A 220 16.75 6.91 -15.62
N TRP A 221 17.38 5.81 -15.17
CA TRP A 221 17.98 5.72 -13.84
C TRP A 221 19.04 6.81 -13.61
N GLN A 222 20.00 6.98 -14.53
CA GLN A 222 21.05 8.00 -14.40
C GLN A 222 20.50 9.43 -14.33
N ALA A 223 19.42 9.72 -15.05
CA ALA A 223 18.80 11.04 -15.08
C ALA A 223 18.06 11.37 -13.79
N ASN A 224 17.58 10.36 -13.08
CA ASN A 224 16.73 10.52 -11.90
C ASN A 224 17.39 10.02 -10.60
N PHE A 225 18.63 9.51 -10.62
CA PHE A 225 19.30 9.03 -9.41
C PHE A 225 19.31 10.08 -8.28
N GLY A 226 18.84 9.67 -7.11
CA GLY A 226 18.66 10.50 -5.92
C GLY A 226 17.39 11.34 -5.92
N THR A 227 16.48 11.17 -6.89
CA THR A 227 15.15 11.78 -6.85
C THR A 227 14.18 10.88 -6.10
N THR A 228 13.31 11.48 -5.30
CA THR A 228 12.16 10.83 -4.68
C THR A 228 10.90 11.34 -5.38
N ALA A 229 9.99 10.45 -5.76
CA ALA A 229 8.70 10.84 -6.25
C ALA A 229 7.90 11.60 -5.17
N PRO A 230 7.19 12.68 -5.53
CA PRO A 230 6.40 13.41 -4.55
C PRO A 230 5.22 12.55 -4.10
N LEU A 231 5.17 12.18 -2.81
CA LEU A 231 3.98 11.59 -2.21
C LEU A 231 2.81 12.56 -2.37
N ILE A 232 1.78 12.13 -3.10
CA ILE A 232 0.56 12.93 -3.28
C ILE A 232 -0.36 12.61 -2.12
N ALA A 233 -0.37 13.48 -1.11
CA ALA A 233 -1.32 13.37 -0.01
C ALA A 233 -2.76 13.36 -0.55
N ALA A 234 -3.57 12.40 -0.11
CA ALA A 234 -4.98 12.38 -0.41
C ALA A 234 -5.61 13.72 0.04
N ALA A 235 -6.09 14.51 -0.92
CA ALA A 235 -6.82 15.71 -0.60
C ALA A 235 -8.13 15.30 0.10
N PRO A 236 -8.49 15.89 1.25
CA PRO A 236 -9.80 15.64 1.82
C PRO A 236 -10.86 16.04 0.79
N GLU A 237 -11.75 15.11 0.43
CA GLU A 237 -12.76 15.40 -0.60
C GLU A 237 -13.53 16.69 -0.23
N PRO A 238 -13.64 17.67 -1.14
CA PRO A 238 -14.38 18.89 -0.86
C PRO A 238 -15.86 18.52 -0.69
N GLY A 239 -16.32 18.51 0.56
CA GLY A 239 -17.66 18.16 1.03
C GLY A 239 -18.74 18.04 -0.05
N ALA A 240 -18.82 16.88 -0.70
CA ALA A 240 -19.84 16.59 -1.71
C ALA A 240 -21.25 16.78 -1.14
N ILE A 241 -21.42 16.56 0.18
CA ILE A 241 -22.63 16.86 0.94
C ILE A 241 -22.98 18.36 0.90
N GLY A 242 -21.99 19.25 0.97
CA GLY A 242 -22.18 20.70 0.87
C GLY A 242 -22.68 21.13 -0.51
N LEU A 243 -22.16 20.53 -1.58
CA LEU A 243 -22.61 20.80 -2.95
C LEU A 243 -24.02 20.24 -3.22
N ILE A 244 -24.36 19.07 -2.66
CA ILE A 244 -25.71 18.49 -2.75
C ILE A 244 -26.72 19.34 -1.97
N LEU A 245 -26.37 19.81 -0.76
CA LEU A 245 -27.22 20.69 0.04
C LEU A 245 -27.43 22.04 -0.64
N LEU A 246 -26.39 22.62 -1.25
CA LEU A 246 -26.50 23.86 -2.02
C LEU A 246 -27.35 23.68 -3.29
N ALA A 247 -27.18 22.57 -4.02
CA ALA A 247 -28.00 22.25 -5.18
C ALA A 247 -29.48 22.03 -4.80
N GLY A 248 -29.74 21.37 -3.67
CA GLY A 248 -31.09 21.19 -3.11
C GLY A 248 -31.77 22.51 -2.75
N LEU A 249 -31.04 23.47 -2.16
CA LEU A 249 -31.56 24.79 -1.83
C LEU A 249 -31.89 25.63 -3.08
N PHE A 250 -31.12 25.51 -4.16
CA PHE A 250 -31.42 26.15 -5.45
C PHE A 250 -32.65 25.55 -6.14
N ALA A 251 -32.80 24.23 -6.11
CA ALA A 251 -33.98 23.54 -6.67
C ALA A 251 -35.28 23.90 -5.93
N LEU A 252 -35.23 24.08 -4.61
CA LEU A 252 -36.37 24.52 -3.79
C LEU A 252 -36.78 25.97 -4.08
N ARG A 253 -35.83 26.84 -4.44
CA ARG A 253 -36.11 28.24 -4.81
C ARG A 253 -36.78 28.37 -6.18
N LEU A 254 -36.38 27.54 -7.15
CA LEU A 254 -36.95 27.55 -8.50
C LEU A 254 -38.39 27.01 -8.54
N ARG A 255 -38.75 26.08 -7.65
CA ARG A 255 -40.12 25.56 -7.51
C ARG A 255 -41.13 26.59 -6.98
N ARG A 256 -40.68 27.66 -6.33
CA ARG A 256 -41.55 28.72 -5.79
C ARG A 256 -41.91 29.80 -6.82
N PHE A 257 -41.24 29.85 -7.97
CA PHE A 257 -41.47 30.86 -9.02
C PHE A 257 -42.40 30.42 -10.16
N THR A 258 -42.86 29.16 -10.18
CA THR A 258 -43.76 28.63 -11.22
C THR A 258 -45.22 28.45 -10.76
N GLY A 259 -45.60 29.04 -9.62
CA GLY A 259 -47.00 29.10 -9.17
C GLY A 259 -47.57 30.52 -9.32
N ALA A 260 -48.06 30.84 -10.51
CA ALA A 260 -48.97 31.95 -10.80
C ALA A 260 -50.15 31.41 -11.62
#